data_AF-A0A562S468-F1
#
_entry.id   AF-A0A562S468-F1
#
_cell.length_a   1.000
_cell.length_b   1.000
_cell.length_c   1.000
_cell.angle_alpha   90.00
_cell.angle_beta   90.00
_cell.angle_gamma   90.00
#
_symmetry.space_group_name_H-M   'P 1'
#
loop_
_entity.id
_entity.type
_entity.pdbx_description
1 polymer ?
#
loop_
_entity_poly.entity_id
_entity_poly.type
_entity_poly.pdbx_seq_one_letter_code
_entity_poly.pdbx_strand_id
1 'polypeptide(L)'
;MLNPQERAALAETARRKQDSVGWKIVMEPTSGARLGIPTKLVPQQASDANGTKWTSPTGTVQVLLSRRKEANPTTAKLADAEKKEPAGRKVDYTVVKPDFFVLSGLQGLKKFYVRGTFRGDEVRIMTILYDQAMENTVEPVVIAMSSAFNAFPSTPMAGPPPRKTVEYGTGIVVSDDGAILADRLVTDSCLAVTIAGFGSADRLAEDKEHDLALLHIYGARGLKPLSLASGAAKTSVDVIGIADPQSQGGAAGVSSVKGALAPVTSSDSALSPPPAVGFSGSPAIDGDGKFAGVALLKPAMVAGPATAVPASQAVMVSAETARDFLKANGVTANGSSTDAKAAVVRVICVRK
;
A
#
# COMPACT_ATOMS: atom_id res chain seq x y z
N MET A 1 35.21 15.24 9.78
CA MET A 1 33.96 15.49 9.02
C MET A 1 34.33 15.49 7.55
N LEU A 2 33.69 14.68 6.71
CA LEU A 2 33.98 14.60 5.27
C LEU A 2 33.49 15.86 4.55
N ASN A 3 34.25 16.34 3.56
CA ASN A 3 33.88 17.49 2.75
C ASN A 3 32.77 17.12 1.72
N PRO A 4 32.09 18.10 1.09
CA PRO A 4 31.01 17.82 0.14
C PRO A 4 31.40 16.96 -1.06
N GLN A 5 32.62 17.10 -1.60
CA GLN A 5 33.11 16.31 -2.73
C GLN A 5 33.40 14.87 -2.33
N GLU A 6 34.02 14.65 -1.17
CA GLU A 6 34.25 13.33 -0.60
C GLU A 6 32.92 12.61 -0.31
N ARG A 7 31.90 13.32 0.18
CA ARG A 7 30.55 12.76 0.36
C ARG A 7 29.89 12.36 -0.95
N ALA A 8 30.03 13.18 -2.01
CA ALA A 8 29.49 12.86 -3.32
C ALA A 8 30.18 11.63 -3.94
N ALA A 9 31.52 11.56 -3.87
CA ALA A 9 32.29 10.42 -4.36
C ALA A 9 31.95 9.12 -3.60
N LEU A 10 31.79 9.20 -2.27
CA LEU A 10 31.35 8.07 -1.45
C LEU A 10 29.92 7.64 -1.78
N ALA A 11 29.00 8.60 -1.96
CA ALA A 11 27.61 8.31 -2.32
C ALA A 11 27.51 7.65 -3.71
N GLU A 12 28.29 8.12 -4.68
CA GLU A 12 28.35 7.52 -6.01
C GLU A 12 28.95 6.12 -5.99
N THR A 13 30.04 5.93 -5.23
CA THR A 13 30.66 4.60 -5.03
C THR A 13 29.68 3.64 -4.34
N ALA A 14 28.95 4.11 -3.33
CA ALA A 14 27.92 3.32 -2.66
C ALA A 14 26.77 2.97 -3.61
N ARG A 15 26.31 3.92 -4.44
CA ARG A 15 25.25 3.71 -5.43
C ARG A 15 25.65 2.66 -6.46
N ARG A 16 26.86 2.73 -7.02
CA ARG A 16 27.38 1.73 -7.96
C ARG A 16 27.39 0.32 -7.34
N LYS A 17 27.82 0.19 -6.09
CA LYS A 17 27.82 -1.09 -5.34
C LYS A 17 26.40 -1.58 -5.00
N GLN A 18 25.47 -0.67 -4.74
CA GLN A 18 24.05 -1.01 -4.53
C GLN A 18 23.40 -1.49 -5.84
N ASP A 19 23.65 -0.79 -6.95
CA ASP A 19 23.11 -1.13 -8.27
C ASP A 19 23.64 -2.47 -8.79
N SER A 20 24.89 -2.82 -8.49
CA SER A 20 25.49 -4.10 -8.92
C SER A 20 24.77 -5.32 -8.34
N VAL A 21 24.22 -5.21 -7.13
CA VAL A 21 23.45 -6.29 -6.47
C VAL A 21 21.94 -6.08 -6.50
N GLY A 22 21.47 -4.99 -7.12
CA GLY A 22 20.05 -4.63 -7.18
C GLY A 22 19.48 -4.36 -5.80
N TRP A 23 20.22 -3.60 -4.98
CA TRP A 23 19.84 -3.28 -3.61
C TRP A 23 18.50 -2.55 -3.55
N LYS A 24 17.55 -3.09 -2.77
CA LYS A 24 16.27 -2.46 -2.50
C LYS A 24 15.92 -2.53 -1.04
N ILE A 25 15.36 -1.46 -0.51
CA ILE A 25 14.75 -1.46 0.82
C ILE A 25 13.32 -1.98 0.68
N VAL A 26 12.97 -3.03 1.43
CA VAL A 26 11.66 -3.67 1.45
C VAL A 26 11.05 -3.52 2.84
N MET A 27 9.77 -3.17 2.88
CA MET A 27 8.92 -3.34 4.06
C MET A 27 8.17 -4.66 3.88
N GLU A 28 8.44 -5.64 4.73
CA GLU A 28 7.84 -6.96 4.61
C GLU A 28 6.42 -6.93 5.23
N PRO A 29 5.38 -7.30 4.48
CA PRO A 29 3.99 -7.00 4.86
C PRO A 29 3.49 -7.80 6.08
N THR A 30 3.99 -9.03 6.30
CA THR A 30 3.51 -9.91 7.36
C THR A 30 4.03 -9.50 8.74
N SER A 31 5.29 -9.09 8.81
CA SER A 31 5.95 -8.63 10.03
C SER A 31 5.94 -7.12 10.17
N GLY A 32 5.99 -6.36 9.08
CA GLY A 32 6.26 -4.93 9.12
C GLY A 32 7.72 -4.58 9.38
N ALA A 33 8.64 -5.55 9.28
CA ALA A 33 10.07 -5.29 9.37
C ALA A 33 10.59 -4.61 8.10
N ARG A 34 11.65 -3.79 8.24
CA ARG A 34 12.33 -3.14 7.12
C ARG A 34 13.68 -3.80 6.88
N LEU A 35 13.94 -4.22 5.65
CA LEU A 35 15.17 -4.93 5.27
C LEU A 35 15.76 -4.37 3.98
N GLY A 36 17.07 -4.46 3.82
CA GLY A 36 17.72 -4.33 2.52
C GLY A 36 17.81 -5.70 1.85
N ILE A 37 17.37 -5.82 0.60
CA ILE A 37 17.35 -7.07 -0.17
C ILE A 37 18.14 -6.89 -1.47
N PRO A 38 19.13 -7.74 -1.78
CA PRO A 38 19.88 -7.71 -3.03
C PRO A 38 19.11 -8.45 -4.13
N THR A 39 18.17 -7.77 -4.77
CA THR A 39 17.20 -8.41 -5.69
C THR A 39 17.81 -9.08 -6.93
N LYS A 40 19.05 -8.75 -7.32
CA LYS A 40 19.75 -9.49 -8.39
C LYS A 40 20.35 -10.81 -7.90
N LEU A 41 20.72 -10.91 -6.62
CA LEU A 41 21.25 -12.14 -6.02
C LEU A 41 20.14 -13.10 -5.61
N VAL A 42 19.03 -12.56 -5.08
CA VAL A 42 17.89 -13.34 -4.58
C VAL A 42 16.56 -12.88 -5.22
N PRO A 43 16.37 -13.09 -6.54
CA PRO A 43 15.21 -12.58 -7.27
C PRO A 43 13.89 -13.32 -6.96
N GLN A 44 13.95 -14.55 -6.45
CA GLN A 44 12.75 -15.32 -6.14
C GLN A 44 12.27 -14.99 -4.73
N GLN A 45 10.96 -14.82 -4.55
CA GLN A 45 10.34 -14.53 -3.27
C GLN A 45 9.16 -15.48 -3.02
N ALA A 46 9.06 -15.96 -1.77
CA ALA A 46 7.89 -16.66 -1.25
C ALA A 46 7.55 -16.12 0.14
N SER A 47 6.27 -15.87 0.41
CA SER A 47 5.80 -15.29 1.68
C SER A 47 4.70 -16.16 2.29
N ASP A 48 4.69 -16.27 3.60
CA ASP A 48 3.66 -16.95 4.39
C ASP A 48 3.31 -16.13 5.65
N ALA A 49 2.49 -16.71 6.55
CA ALA A 49 2.08 -16.06 7.80
C ALA A 49 3.21 -15.84 8.81
N ASN A 50 4.34 -16.55 8.65
CA ASN A 50 5.49 -16.51 9.54
C ASN A 50 6.66 -15.69 8.95
N GLY A 51 6.56 -15.21 7.71
CA GLY A 51 7.48 -14.24 7.15
C GLY A 51 7.72 -14.45 5.65
N THR A 52 8.92 -14.07 5.19
CA THR A 52 9.26 -14.07 3.77
C THR A 52 10.64 -14.65 3.53
N LYS A 53 10.75 -15.48 2.49
CA LYS A 53 11.99 -16.08 2.00
C LYS A 53 12.33 -15.53 0.61
N TRP A 54 13.57 -15.08 0.44
CA TRP A 54 14.16 -14.73 -0.85
C TRP A 54 15.26 -15.71 -1.21
N THR A 55 15.29 -16.18 -2.45
CA THR A 55 16.26 -17.17 -2.92
C THR A 55 16.88 -16.80 -4.26
N SER A 56 18.16 -17.14 -4.41
CA SER A 56 18.80 -17.22 -5.72
C SER A 56 18.21 -18.39 -6.52
N PRO A 57 18.16 -18.32 -7.87
CA PRO A 57 17.62 -19.41 -8.70
C PRO A 57 18.29 -20.77 -8.46
N THR A 58 19.57 -20.78 -8.10
CA THR A 58 20.38 -21.98 -7.84
C THR A 58 20.44 -22.36 -6.37
N GLY A 59 19.73 -21.65 -5.48
CA GLY A 59 19.76 -21.88 -4.04
C GLY A 59 21.09 -21.60 -3.34
N THR A 60 22.05 -20.98 -4.03
CA THR A 60 23.38 -20.62 -3.49
C THR A 60 23.29 -19.54 -2.43
N VAL A 61 22.33 -18.61 -2.54
CA VAL A 61 22.04 -17.54 -1.56
C VAL A 61 20.58 -17.58 -1.15
N GLN A 62 20.31 -17.45 0.15
CA GLN A 62 18.97 -17.41 0.72
C GLN A 62 18.91 -16.34 1.82
N VAL A 63 17.82 -15.57 1.84
CA VAL A 63 17.48 -14.64 2.91
C VAL A 63 16.11 -15.06 3.45
N LEU A 64 16.00 -15.22 4.75
CA LEU A 64 14.74 -15.56 5.42
C LEU A 64 14.49 -14.53 6.50
N LEU A 65 13.31 -13.94 6.47
CA LEU A 65 12.74 -13.23 7.60
C LEU A 65 11.72 -14.12 8.27
N SER A 66 11.86 -14.33 9.57
CA SER A 66 10.91 -15.07 10.39
C SER A 66 10.34 -14.17 11.48
N ARG A 67 9.03 -14.23 11.66
CA ARG A 67 8.27 -13.66 12.76
C ARG A 67 7.80 -14.81 13.66
N ARG A 68 8.22 -14.79 14.91
CA ARG A 68 7.82 -15.79 15.92
C ARG A 68 7.12 -15.09 17.07
N LYS A 69 6.06 -15.71 17.56
CA LYS A 69 5.40 -15.32 18.80
C LYS A 69 5.65 -16.42 19.82
N GLU A 70 6.29 -16.06 20.93
CA GLU A 70 6.70 -17.01 21.97
C GLU A 70 6.32 -16.46 23.34
N ALA A 71 5.83 -17.32 24.24
CA ALA A 71 5.52 -16.90 25.59
C ALA A 71 6.82 -16.66 26.37
N ASN A 72 7.00 -15.43 26.89
CA ASN A 72 8.17 -15.01 27.66
C ASN A 72 9.52 -15.35 27.00
N PRO A 73 9.78 -14.85 25.77
CA PRO A 73 10.99 -15.19 25.05
C PRO A 73 12.20 -14.55 25.74
N THR A 74 13.29 -15.29 25.87
CA THR A 74 14.56 -14.75 26.36
C THR A 74 15.63 -14.85 25.28
N THR A 75 16.43 -13.79 25.15
CA THR A 75 17.44 -13.71 24.09
C THR A 75 18.47 -14.83 24.19
N ALA A 76 18.86 -15.21 25.42
CA ALA A 76 19.74 -16.34 25.67
C ALA A 76 19.17 -17.67 25.19
N LYS A 77 17.90 -17.97 25.52
CA LYS A 77 17.26 -19.23 25.14
C LYS A 77 17.13 -19.36 23.62
N LEU A 78 16.69 -18.30 22.94
CA LEU A 78 16.58 -18.32 21.48
C LEU A 78 17.94 -18.34 20.79
N ALA A 79 18.93 -17.59 21.28
CA ALA A 79 20.28 -17.65 20.74
C ALA A 79 20.87 -19.06 20.88
N ASP A 80 20.66 -19.74 22.01
CA ASP A 80 21.16 -21.10 22.20
C ASP A 80 20.41 -22.15 21.36
N ALA A 81 19.11 -21.94 21.09
CA ALA A 81 18.37 -22.75 20.12
C ALA A 81 18.92 -22.53 18.69
N GLU A 82 19.08 -21.29 18.27
CA GLU A 82 19.63 -20.95 16.94
C GLU A 82 21.10 -21.37 16.78
N LYS A 83 21.88 -21.53 17.84
CA LYS A 83 23.23 -22.13 17.71
C LYS A 83 23.18 -23.60 17.30
N LYS A 84 22.09 -24.31 17.62
CA LYS A 84 21.96 -25.77 17.45
C LYS A 84 21.07 -26.15 16.27
N GLU A 85 20.15 -25.27 15.89
CA GLU A 85 19.15 -25.53 14.86
C GLU A 85 19.33 -24.64 13.62
N PRO A 86 19.25 -25.20 12.40
CA PRO A 86 19.19 -26.63 12.11
C PRO A 86 20.52 -27.31 12.48
N ALA A 87 20.47 -28.63 12.64
CA ALA A 87 21.63 -29.43 13.05
C ALA A 87 22.86 -29.17 12.16
N GLY A 88 24.05 -29.17 12.78
CA GLY A 88 25.32 -28.99 12.07
C GLY A 88 25.80 -27.55 11.90
N ARG A 89 25.24 -26.59 12.66
CA ARG A 89 25.82 -25.26 12.80
C ARG A 89 27.13 -25.30 13.60
N LYS A 90 28.19 -24.72 13.04
CA LYS A 90 29.45 -24.36 13.69
C LYS A 90 29.47 -22.84 13.81
N VAL A 91 29.34 -22.34 15.04
CA VAL A 91 29.21 -20.89 15.29
C VAL A 91 30.58 -20.30 15.57
N ASP A 92 30.98 -19.33 14.75
CA ASP A 92 32.28 -18.65 14.84
C ASP A 92 32.17 -17.30 15.55
N TYR A 93 30.99 -16.68 15.50
CA TYR A 93 30.72 -15.39 16.14
C TYR A 93 29.39 -15.43 16.88
N THR A 94 29.36 -14.84 18.07
CA THR A 94 28.17 -14.75 18.92
C THR A 94 28.14 -13.43 19.66
N VAL A 95 27.01 -12.73 19.56
CA VAL A 95 26.64 -11.62 20.43
C VAL A 95 25.24 -11.88 20.94
N VAL A 96 25.07 -11.81 22.26
CA VAL A 96 23.76 -11.88 22.90
C VAL A 96 23.61 -10.65 23.80
N LYS A 97 22.58 -9.86 23.53
CA LYS A 97 22.18 -8.67 24.30
C LYS A 97 20.73 -8.86 24.79
N PRO A 98 20.24 -8.01 25.71
CA PRO A 98 18.87 -8.15 26.23
C PRO A 98 17.77 -8.01 25.18
N ASP A 99 18.03 -7.31 24.08
CA ASP A 99 17.07 -6.92 23.05
C ASP A 99 17.34 -7.55 21.66
N PHE A 100 18.56 -8.04 21.44
CA PHE A 100 18.93 -8.71 20.19
C PHE A 100 20.04 -9.75 20.38
N PHE A 101 20.19 -10.62 19.39
CA PHE A 101 21.37 -11.46 19.25
C PHE A 101 21.86 -11.50 17.80
N VAL A 102 23.13 -11.82 17.62
CA VAL A 102 23.76 -12.08 16.33
C VAL A 102 24.58 -13.35 16.41
N LEU A 103 24.39 -14.25 15.45
CA LEU A 103 25.19 -15.46 15.28
C LEU A 103 25.70 -15.50 13.84
N SER A 104 26.93 -15.93 13.64
CA SER A 104 27.40 -16.31 12.30
C SER A 104 28.41 -17.44 12.37
N GLY A 105 28.54 -18.16 11.26
CA GLY A 105 29.50 -19.24 11.11
C GLY A 105 29.15 -20.12 9.92
N LEU A 106 29.39 -21.42 10.04
CA LEU A 106 29.12 -22.41 9.01
C LEU A 106 27.91 -23.29 9.36
N GLN A 107 27.08 -23.56 8.37
CA GLN A 107 25.99 -24.53 8.41
C GLN A 107 26.19 -25.50 7.24
N GLY A 108 26.86 -26.63 7.51
CA GLY A 108 27.34 -27.51 6.45
C GLY A 108 28.34 -26.78 5.55
N LEU A 109 28.05 -26.70 4.25
CA LEU A 109 28.89 -26.01 3.25
C LEU A 109 28.55 -24.52 3.06
N LYS A 110 27.51 -24.02 3.74
CA LYS A 110 27.07 -22.62 3.63
C LYS A 110 27.55 -21.80 4.84
N LYS A 111 27.96 -20.56 4.60
CA LYS A 111 28.04 -19.55 5.65
C LYS A 111 26.62 -19.11 6.04
N PHE A 112 26.41 -18.86 7.32
CA PHE A 112 25.15 -18.31 7.83
C PHE A 112 25.39 -17.06 8.65
N TYR A 113 24.40 -16.17 8.63
CA TYR A 113 24.29 -15.01 9.50
C TYR A 113 22.86 -14.95 10.02
N VAL A 114 22.68 -14.89 11.34
CA VAL A 114 21.38 -14.80 12.00
C VAL A 114 21.41 -13.56 12.89
N ARG A 115 20.40 -12.70 12.75
CA ARG A 115 20.16 -11.59 13.67
C ARG A 115 18.71 -11.63 14.14
N GLY A 116 18.52 -11.89 15.43
CA GLY A 116 17.21 -11.85 16.09
C GLY A 116 17.04 -10.58 16.90
N THR A 117 15.85 -10.00 16.93
CA THR A 117 15.51 -8.84 17.77
C THR A 117 14.15 -9.08 18.43
N PHE A 118 13.97 -8.54 19.64
CA PHE A 118 12.84 -8.84 20.51
C PHE A 118 12.00 -7.58 20.78
N ARG A 119 10.69 -7.76 20.88
CA ARG A 119 9.75 -6.76 21.40
C ARG A 119 8.58 -7.47 22.07
N GLY A 120 8.54 -7.45 23.40
CA GLY A 120 7.52 -8.17 24.16
C GLY A 120 7.61 -9.68 23.92
N ASP A 121 6.50 -10.27 23.46
CA ASP A 121 6.37 -11.70 23.13
C ASP A 121 6.69 -12.03 21.66
N GLU A 122 7.09 -11.03 20.87
CA GLU A 122 7.42 -11.19 19.46
C GLU A 122 8.93 -11.13 19.21
N VAL A 123 9.40 -12.04 18.36
CA VAL A 123 10.80 -12.11 17.90
C VAL A 123 10.83 -12.10 16.39
N ARG A 124 11.67 -11.22 15.82
CA ARG A 124 11.91 -11.16 14.37
C ARG A 124 13.35 -11.49 14.09
N ILE A 125 13.55 -12.47 13.21
CA ILE A 125 14.85 -13.07 12.92
C ILE A 125 15.12 -12.94 11.43
N MET A 126 16.22 -12.26 11.09
CA MET A 126 16.78 -12.27 9.75
C MET A 126 17.89 -13.32 9.70
N THR A 127 17.73 -14.30 8.80
CA THR A 127 18.70 -15.35 8.53
C THR A 127 19.17 -15.24 7.09
N ILE A 128 20.48 -15.21 6.88
CA ILE A 128 21.10 -15.19 5.56
C ILE A 128 21.98 -16.44 5.46
N LEU A 129 21.83 -17.21 4.39
CA LEU A 129 22.67 -18.36 4.07
C LEU A 129 23.29 -18.17 2.68
N TYR A 130 24.57 -18.47 2.54
CA TYR A 130 25.23 -18.44 1.24
C TYR A 130 26.36 -19.46 1.14
N ASP A 131 26.63 -19.99 -0.05
CA ASP A 131 27.77 -20.90 -0.25
C ASP A 131 29.10 -20.21 0.03
N GLN A 132 30.07 -20.95 0.59
CA GLN A 132 31.40 -20.44 0.86
C GLN A 132 32.09 -19.86 -0.40
N ALA A 133 31.84 -20.44 -1.57
CA ALA A 133 32.36 -19.92 -2.84
C ALA A 133 31.86 -18.49 -3.17
N MET A 134 30.75 -18.06 -2.58
CA MET A 134 30.15 -16.74 -2.80
C MET A 134 30.59 -15.69 -1.77
N GLU A 135 31.47 -16.06 -0.84
CA GLU A 135 31.88 -15.23 0.30
C GLU A 135 32.29 -13.81 -0.09
N ASN A 136 33.26 -13.67 -0.99
CA ASN A 136 33.79 -12.37 -1.42
C ASN A 136 32.72 -11.45 -2.05
N THR A 137 31.63 -12.03 -2.55
CA THR A 137 30.53 -11.26 -3.16
C THR A 137 29.43 -10.95 -2.15
N VAL A 138 29.07 -11.92 -1.31
CA VAL A 138 27.89 -11.85 -0.44
C VAL A 138 28.21 -11.26 0.91
N GLU A 139 29.40 -11.46 1.46
CA GLU A 139 29.75 -11.00 2.81
C GLU A 139 29.62 -9.48 3.00
N PRO A 140 30.08 -8.60 2.07
CA PRO A 140 29.82 -7.16 2.17
C PRO A 140 28.33 -6.82 2.13
N VAL A 141 27.54 -7.61 1.40
CA VAL A 141 26.08 -7.44 1.31
C VAL A 141 25.43 -7.84 2.63
N VAL A 142 25.88 -8.91 3.30
CA VAL A 142 25.39 -9.31 4.64
C VAL A 142 25.56 -8.17 5.65
N ILE A 143 26.71 -7.49 5.64
CA ILE A 143 26.96 -6.35 6.52
C ILE A 143 25.97 -5.23 6.23
N ALA A 144 25.76 -4.89 4.95
CA ALA A 144 24.78 -3.89 4.54
C ALA A 144 23.34 -4.29 4.94
N MET A 145 22.99 -5.59 4.83
CA MET A 145 21.68 -6.12 5.20
C MET A 145 21.46 -6.02 6.70
N SER A 146 22.44 -6.40 7.51
CA SER A 146 22.35 -6.24 8.95
C SER A 146 22.23 -4.77 9.34
N SER A 147 23.00 -3.88 8.73
CA SER A 147 22.88 -2.44 8.98
C SER A 147 21.50 -1.87 8.61
N ALA A 148 20.91 -2.32 7.51
CA ALA A 148 19.59 -1.90 7.06
C ALA A 148 18.42 -2.60 7.78
N PHE A 149 18.68 -3.68 8.51
CA PHE A 149 17.65 -4.45 9.19
C PHE A 149 17.10 -3.68 10.39
N ASN A 150 15.85 -3.25 10.25
CA ASN A 150 15.06 -2.73 11.36
C ASN A 150 13.92 -3.72 11.62
N ALA A 151 14.15 -4.59 12.61
CA ALA A 151 13.21 -5.62 13.00
C ALA A 151 11.87 -5.03 13.42
N PHE A 152 11.90 -3.97 14.22
CA PHE A 152 10.71 -3.29 14.67
C PHE A 152 10.89 -1.77 14.51
N PRO A 153 10.62 -1.22 13.32
CA PRO A 153 10.73 0.22 13.12
C PRO A 153 9.92 0.94 14.20
N SER A 154 10.59 1.79 14.99
CA SER A 154 9.92 2.79 15.81
C SER A 154 9.12 3.61 14.83
N THR A 155 7.80 3.59 14.96
CA THR A 155 6.93 4.40 14.12
C THR A 155 7.42 5.83 14.18
N PRO A 156 7.81 6.48 13.06
CA PRO A 156 7.24 7.80 12.88
C PRO A 156 5.73 7.56 12.91
N MET A 157 5.04 8.27 13.81
CA MET A 157 3.64 8.57 13.60
C MET A 157 3.41 8.84 12.11
N ALA A 158 2.52 8.04 11.51
CA ALA A 158 1.85 8.25 10.24
C ALA A 158 2.49 9.28 9.27
N GLY A 159 3.30 8.79 8.34
CA GLY A 159 3.00 9.12 6.96
C GLY A 159 2.01 8.07 6.45
N PRO A 160 0.94 8.40 5.71
CA PRO A 160 0.27 7.39 4.92
C PRO A 160 1.32 6.59 4.13
N PRO A 161 1.14 5.28 3.90
CA PRO A 161 2.08 4.51 3.07
C PRO A 161 2.44 5.34 1.85
N PRO A 162 3.73 5.42 1.44
CA PRO A 162 4.15 6.30 0.37
C PRO A 162 3.21 6.08 -0.81
N ARG A 163 2.41 7.11 -1.11
CA ARG A 163 1.33 6.96 -2.09
C ARG A 163 1.94 6.51 -3.39
N LYS A 164 1.27 5.58 -4.07
CA LYS A 164 1.73 5.07 -5.36
C LYS A 164 2.01 6.27 -6.28
N THR A 165 3.11 6.18 -7.04
CA THR A 165 3.46 7.16 -8.09
C THR A 165 2.31 7.37 -9.06
N VAL A 166 1.50 6.33 -9.29
CA VAL A 166 0.22 6.44 -9.98
C VAL A 166 -0.87 5.81 -9.12
N GLU A 167 -1.93 6.56 -8.88
CA GLU A 167 -3.12 6.09 -8.16
C GLU A 167 -4.36 6.23 -9.05
N TYR A 168 -5.24 5.25 -8.94
CA TYR A 168 -6.44 5.14 -9.75
C TYR A 168 -7.67 5.24 -8.86
N GLY A 169 -8.66 6.00 -9.32
CA GLY A 169 -10.00 6.08 -8.74
C GLY A 169 -11.07 6.17 -9.82
N THR A 170 -12.30 6.30 -9.35
CA THR A 170 -13.48 6.52 -10.18
C THR A 170 -13.98 7.94 -9.94
N GLY A 171 -14.38 8.63 -11.02
CA GLY A 171 -15.06 9.92 -10.95
C GLY A 171 -16.45 9.82 -11.56
N ILE A 172 -17.37 10.63 -11.06
CA ILE A 172 -18.74 10.77 -11.57
C ILE A 172 -18.81 12.04 -12.41
N VAL A 173 -19.16 11.92 -13.68
CA VAL A 173 -19.49 13.09 -14.50
C VAL A 173 -20.82 13.66 -14.00
N VAL A 174 -20.83 14.92 -13.58
CA VAL A 174 -22.02 15.58 -12.99
C VAL A 174 -22.57 16.73 -13.83
N SER A 175 -21.79 17.21 -14.81
CA SER A 175 -22.27 18.14 -15.83
C SER A 175 -21.68 17.87 -17.22
N ASP A 176 -22.38 18.36 -18.25
CA ASP A 176 -21.96 18.25 -19.66
C ASP A 176 -20.78 19.18 -20.03
N ASP A 177 -20.55 20.23 -19.25
CA ASP A 177 -19.44 21.17 -19.40
C ASP A 177 -18.10 20.67 -18.85
N GLY A 178 -18.10 19.54 -18.14
CA GLY A 178 -16.88 18.84 -17.73
C GLY A 178 -16.65 18.68 -16.23
N ALA A 179 -17.62 19.04 -15.38
CA ALA A 179 -17.47 18.86 -13.94
C ALA A 179 -17.58 17.38 -13.56
N ILE A 180 -16.64 16.94 -12.71
CA ILE A 180 -16.52 15.57 -12.22
C ILE A 180 -16.37 15.59 -10.70
N LEU A 181 -17.22 14.82 -10.03
CA LEU A 181 -17.08 14.53 -8.61
C LEU A 181 -16.15 13.34 -8.40
N ALA A 182 -15.19 13.44 -7.49
CA ALA A 182 -14.20 12.40 -7.22
C ALA A 182 -13.87 12.32 -5.72
N ASP A 183 -13.13 11.29 -5.34
CA ASP A 183 -12.51 11.20 -4.02
C ASP A 183 -11.33 12.19 -3.91
N ARG A 184 -11.34 13.02 -2.87
CA ARG A 184 -10.25 13.92 -2.52
C ARG A 184 -8.94 13.17 -2.27
N LEU A 185 -8.97 12.04 -1.55
CA LEU A 185 -7.76 11.31 -1.18
C LEU A 185 -7.05 10.69 -2.39
N VAL A 186 -7.81 10.27 -3.41
CA VAL A 186 -7.28 9.82 -4.71
C VAL A 186 -6.57 10.96 -5.44
N THR A 187 -7.11 12.17 -5.38
CA THR A 187 -6.64 13.34 -6.14
C THR A 187 -5.69 14.25 -5.34
N ASP A 188 -5.41 13.89 -4.09
CA ASP A 188 -4.57 14.68 -3.20
C ASP A 188 -3.08 14.47 -3.50
N SER A 189 -2.33 15.57 -3.44
CA SER A 189 -0.90 15.67 -3.77
C SER A 189 -0.52 15.13 -5.16
N CYS A 190 -1.43 15.17 -6.12
CA CYS A 190 -1.12 14.84 -7.52
C CYS A 190 -0.33 15.98 -8.17
N LEU A 191 0.71 15.63 -8.92
CA LEU A 191 1.38 16.53 -9.86
C LEU A 191 0.47 16.82 -11.07
N ALA A 192 -0.27 15.81 -11.51
CA ALA A 192 -1.25 15.92 -12.59
C ALA A 192 -2.42 14.97 -12.33
N VAL A 193 -3.64 15.43 -12.65
CA VAL A 193 -4.84 14.59 -12.68
C VAL A 193 -5.25 14.42 -14.14
N THR A 194 -5.47 13.17 -14.55
CA THR A 194 -5.90 12.82 -15.91
C THR A 194 -7.15 11.96 -15.84
N ILE A 195 -8.09 12.20 -16.74
CA ILE A 195 -9.31 11.42 -16.91
C ILE A 195 -9.14 10.57 -18.18
N ALA A 196 -9.22 9.25 -18.00
CA ALA A 196 -9.00 8.31 -19.10
C ALA A 196 -10.00 8.58 -20.24
N GLY A 197 -9.49 8.75 -21.46
CA GLY A 197 -10.29 9.06 -22.65
C GLY A 197 -10.59 10.54 -22.87
N PHE A 198 -10.35 11.42 -21.88
CA PHE A 198 -10.72 12.83 -21.96
C PHE A 198 -9.55 13.82 -21.72
N GLY A 199 -8.42 13.35 -21.16
CA GLY A 199 -7.21 14.18 -21.00
C GLY A 199 -7.06 14.75 -19.59
N SER A 200 -6.33 15.86 -19.46
CA SER A 200 -6.02 16.48 -18.16
C SER A 200 -7.25 17.12 -17.52
N ALA A 201 -7.33 17.05 -16.19
CA ALA A 201 -8.35 17.72 -15.40
C ALA A 201 -7.72 18.62 -14.35
N ASP A 202 -8.35 19.76 -14.09
CA ASP A 202 -8.00 20.67 -13.01
C ASP A 202 -8.84 20.36 -11.77
N ARG A 203 -8.24 20.49 -10.58
CA ARG A 203 -8.98 20.43 -9.32
C ARG A 203 -9.49 21.83 -8.97
N LEU A 204 -10.80 22.02 -9.02
CA LEU A 204 -11.45 23.31 -8.76
C LEU A 204 -11.74 23.53 -7.27
N ALA A 205 -12.11 22.47 -6.55
CA ALA A 205 -12.44 22.56 -5.12
C ALA A 205 -12.21 21.22 -4.39
N GLU A 206 -12.12 21.30 -3.07
CA GLU A 206 -12.03 20.14 -2.18
C GLU A 206 -12.87 20.37 -0.92
N ASP A 207 -13.52 19.29 -0.46
CA ASP A 207 -14.15 19.17 0.84
C ASP A 207 -13.32 18.18 1.67
N LYS A 208 -12.64 18.70 2.70
CA LYS A 208 -11.79 17.87 3.57
C LYS A 208 -12.58 17.10 4.61
N GLU A 209 -13.79 17.56 4.94
CA GLU A 209 -14.65 16.95 5.94
C GLU A 209 -15.28 15.67 5.38
N HIS A 210 -15.77 15.75 4.14
CA HIS A 210 -16.42 14.63 3.46
C HIS A 210 -15.51 13.91 2.44
N ASP A 211 -14.25 14.36 2.29
CA ASP A 211 -13.27 13.85 1.32
C ASP A 211 -13.77 13.84 -0.14
N LEU A 212 -14.48 14.89 -0.55
CA LEU A 212 -14.88 15.11 -1.94
C LEU A 212 -13.91 16.06 -2.66
N ALA A 213 -13.68 15.82 -3.95
CA ALA A 213 -12.99 16.73 -4.84
C ALA A 213 -13.85 17.03 -6.08
N LEU A 214 -13.84 18.30 -6.48
CA LEU A 214 -14.42 18.76 -7.73
C LEU A 214 -13.31 18.90 -8.76
N LEU A 215 -13.40 18.11 -9.83
CA LEU A 215 -12.51 18.17 -10.97
C LEU A 215 -13.24 18.80 -12.17
N HIS A 216 -12.49 19.36 -13.11
CA HIS A 216 -13.04 19.88 -14.36
C HIS A 216 -12.14 19.54 -15.55
N ILE A 217 -12.74 19.04 -16.63
CA ILE A 217 -12.07 18.83 -17.92
C ILE A 217 -12.53 19.90 -18.89
N TYR A 218 -11.61 20.65 -19.47
CA TYR A 218 -11.95 21.65 -20.48
C TYR A 218 -12.05 21.04 -21.87
N GLY A 219 -13.13 21.36 -22.60
CA GLY A 219 -13.31 20.97 -24.00
C GLY A 219 -13.69 19.50 -24.23
N ALA A 220 -14.02 18.76 -23.17
CA ALA A 220 -14.55 17.40 -23.29
C ALA A 220 -15.90 17.41 -24.02
N ARG A 221 -16.17 16.36 -24.81
CA ARG A 221 -17.44 16.15 -25.53
C ARG A 221 -17.93 14.73 -25.33
N GLY A 222 -19.23 14.52 -25.46
CA GLY A 222 -19.83 13.19 -25.29
C GLY A 222 -19.84 12.70 -23.84
N LEU A 223 -19.69 13.61 -22.88
CA LEU A 223 -19.91 13.35 -21.47
C LEU A 223 -21.37 12.97 -21.23
N LYS A 224 -21.59 12.05 -20.29
CA LYS A 224 -22.94 11.56 -19.92
C LYS A 224 -23.15 11.79 -18.43
N PRO A 225 -23.64 12.98 -18.04
CA PRO A 225 -23.69 13.32 -16.63
C PRO A 225 -24.77 12.52 -15.89
N LEU A 226 -24.44 12.05 -14.70
CA LEU A 226 -25.33 11.24 -13.87
C LEU A 226 -26.44 12.10 -13.25
N SER A 227 -27.67 11.58 -13.25
CA SER A 227 -28.76 12.18 -12.49
C SER A 227 -28.50 12.03 -10.99
N LEU A 228 -28.31 13.16 -10.30
CA LEU A 228 -28.16 13.21 -8.84
C LEU A 228 -29.51 13.42 -8.13
N ALA A 229 -30.62 13.05 -8.77
CA ALA A 229 -31.96 13.23 -8.22
C ALA A 229 -32.12 12.50 -6.87
N SER A 230 -32.78 13.16 -5.91
CA SER A 230 -32.88 12.69 -4.53
C SER A 230 -33.86 11.52 -4.35
N GLY A 231 -33.42 10.55 -3.55
CA GLY A 231 -34.24 9.62 -2.78
C GLY A 231 -33.53 9.33 -1.46
N ALA A 232 -34.28 8.95 -0.41
CA ALA A 232 -33.64 8.42 0.78
C ALA A 232 -32.88 7.14 0.39
N ALA A 233 -31.57 7.09 0.67
CA ALA A 233 -30.75 5.95 0.32
C ALA A 233 -31.32 4.68 0.98
N LYS A 234 -31.65 3.68 0.16
CA LYS A 234 -31.98 2.35 0.66
C LYS A 234 -30.73 1.68 1.22
N THR A 235 -30.92 0.74 2.13
CA THR A 235 -29.82 0.02 2.78
C THR A 235 -29.01 -0.85 1.82
N SER A 236 -29.55 -1.22 0.65
CA SER A 236 -28.82 -1.95 -0.38
C SER A 236 -28.57 -1.06 -1.59
N VAL A 237 -27.31 -1.06 -2.04
CA VAL A 237 -26.84 -0.25 -3.16
C VAL A 237 -25.98 -1.07 -4.11
N ASP A 238 -25.99 -0.70 -5.38
CA ASP A 238 -25.01 -1.11 -6.37
C ASP A 238 -23.96 0.00 -6.50
N VAL A 239 -22.68 -0.32 -6.28
CA VAL A 239 -21.57 0.62 -6.46
C VAL A 239 -20.96 0.36 -7.84
N ILE A 240 -20.95 1.38 -8.70
CA ILE A 240 -20.51 1.25 -10.09
C ILE A 240 -19.18 1.96 -10.26
N GLY A 241 -18.12 1.25 -10.62
CA GLY A 241 -16.79 1.83 -10.66
C GLY A 241 -15.83 1.12 -11.58
N ILE A 242 -14.61 1.64 -11.62
CA ILE A 242 -13.53 1.12 -12.45
C ILE A 242 -12.41 0.68 -11.51
N ALA A 243 -12.20 -0.63 -11.37
CA ALA A 243 -11.10 -1.15 -10.57
C ALA A 243 -9.72 -0.71 -11.12
N ASP A 244 -8.71 -0.73 -10.25
CA ASP A 244 -7.31 -0.54 -10.60
C ASP A 244 -6.93 -1.46 -11.78
N PRO A 245 -6.25 -0.95 -12.83
CA PRO A 245 -5.90 -1.75 -13.99
C PRO A 245 -5.11 -3.03 -13.65
N GLN A 246 -4.34 -3.07 -12.55
CA GLN A 246 -3.65 -4.29 -12.12
C GLN A 246 -4.64 -5.42 -11.80
N SER A 247 -5.80 -5.09 -11.23
CA SER A 247 -6.87 -6.04 -10.90
C SER A 247 -7.69 -6.46 -12.13
N GLN A 248 -7.50 -5.80 -13.28
CA GLN A 248 -8.21 -6.08 -14.52
C GLN A 248 -7.30 -6.60 -15.65
N GLY A 249 -6.06 -7.01 -15.35
CA GLY A 249 -5.11 -7.42 -16.39
C GLY A 249 -4.74 -6.30 -17.38
N GLY A 250 -4.77 -5.05 -16.93
CA GLY A 250 -4.53 -3.85 -17.73
C GLY A 250 -5.78 -3.19 -18.32
N ALA A 251 -6.96 -3.80 -18.17
CA ALA A 251 -8.20 -3.25 -18.72
C ALA A 251 -8.76 -2.03 -17.94
N ALA A 252 -9.83 -1.45 -18.49
CA ALA A 252 -10.56 -0.31 -17.94
C ALA A 252 -12.09 -0.53 -17.93
N GLY A 253 -12.49 -1.78 -17.68
CA GLY A 253 -13.90 -2.15 -17.59
C GLY A 253 -14.59 -1.48 -16.41
N VAL A 254 -15.77 -0.91 -16.69
CA VAL A 254 -16.72 -0.49 -15.67
C VAL A 254 -17.45 -1.73 -15.15
N SER A 255 -17.47 -1.93 -13.84
CA SER A 255 -18.17 -3.02 -13.19
C SER A 255 -19.02 -2.52 -12.03
N SER A 256 -19.91 -3.39 -11.54
CA SER A 256 -20.83 -3.10 -10.43
C SER A 256 -20.61 -4.12 -9.32
N VAL A 257 -20.61 -3.66 -8.08
CA VAL A 257 -20.53 -4.50 -6.88
C VAL A 257 -21.68 -4.16 -5.94
N LYS A 258 -22.30 -5.20 -5.37
CA LYS A 258 -23.36 -5.02 -4.37
C LYS A 258 -22.76 -4.59 -3.04
N GLY A 259 -23.39 -3.61 -2.41
CA GLY A 259 -23.05 -3.13 -1.08
C GLY A 259 -24.27 -2.96 -0.19
N ALA A 260 -24.03 -2.95 1.10
CA ALA A 260 -25.00 -2.63 2.13
C ALA A 260 -24.50 -1.45 2.98
N LEU A 261 -25.42 -0.56 3.33
CA LEU A 261 -25.17 0.61 4.15
C LEU A 261 -25.54 0.32 5.61
N ALA A 262 -24.61 0.62 6.51
CA ALA A 262 -24.84 0.64 7.95
C ALA A 262 -24.58 2.06 8.49
N PRO A 263 -25.46 2.62 9.33
CA PRO A 263 -25.23 3.95 9.91
C PRO A 263 -23.95 3.98 10.75
N VAL A 264 -23.13 5.03 10.63
CA VAL A 264 -21.91 5.21 11.45
C VAL A 264 -21.92 6.55 12.17
N THR A 265 -22.26 7.64 11.47
CA THR A 265 -22.51 8.99 12.01
C THR A 265 -23.78 9.56 11.37
N SER A 266 -24.16 10.82 11.67
CA SER A 266 -25.41 11.42 11.18
C SER A 266 -25.46 11.70 9.67
N SER A 267 -24.33 11.70 8.96
CA SER A 267 -24.25 12.02 7.52
C SER A 267 -23.58 10.93 6.66
N ASP A 268 -22.71 10.09 7.25
CA ASP A 268 -22.00 9.03 6.54
C ASP A 268 -22.46 7.63 6.99
N SER A 269 -22.51 6.71 6.02
CA SER A 269 -22.78 5.29 6.26
C SER A 269 -21.55 4.43 5.98
N ALA A 270 -21.30 3.41 6.79
CA ALA A 270 -20.36 2.35 6.45
C ALA A 270 -20.91 1.57 5.25
N LEU A 271 -20.05 1.30 4.29
CA LEU A 271 -20.35 0.49 3.12
C LEU A 271 -19.66 -0.87 3.26
N SER A 272 -20.43 -1.95 3.15
CA SER A 272 -19.93 -3.32 3.29
C SER A 272 -20.50 -4.25 2.21
N PRO A 273 -19.68 -5.13 1.58
CA PRO A 273 -18.23 -5.18 1.70
C PRO A 273 -17.55 -3.96 1.05
N PRO A 274 -16.30 -3.63 1.42
CA PRO A 274 -15.56 -2.57 0.74
C PRO A 274 -15.33 -2.93 -0.74
N PRO A 275 -15.62 -2.01 -1.68
CA PRO A 275 -15.30 -2.21 -3.10
C PRO A 275 -13.79 -2.38 -3.35
N ALA A 276 -13.44 -2.93 -4.51
CA ALA A 276 -12.04 -3.11 -4.90
C ALA A 276 -11.30 -1.77 -5.07
N VAL A 277 -9.98 -1.77 -4.89
CA VAL A 277 -9.13 -0.60 -5.19
C VAL A 277 -9.42 -0.08 -6.61
N GLY A 278 -9.54 1.24 -6.76
CA GLY A 278 -10.00 1.92 -7.98
C GLY A 278 -11.46 2.38 -7.94
N PHE A 279 -12.30 1.76 -7.08
CA PHE A 279 -13.70 2.17 -6.92
C PHE A 279 -13.90 3.42 -6.06
N SER A 280 -12.86 3.96 -5.41
CA SER A 280 -13.04 5.18 -4.61
C SER A 280 -13.49 6.34 -5.49
N GLY A 281 -14.55 7.04 -5.07
CA GLY A 281 -15.25 8.08 -5.83
C GLY A 281 -16.39 7.56 -6.72
N SER A 282 -16.74 6.28 -6.63
CA SER A 282 -17.83 5.68 -7.42
C SER A 282 -19.22 6.13 -6.96
N PRO A 283 -20.20 6.26 -7.87
CA PRO A 283 -21.59 6.40 -7.51
C PRO A 283 -22.14 5.10 -6.90
N ALA A 284 -22.88 5.24 -5.82
CA ALA A 284 -23.76 4.21 -5.27
C ALA A 284 -25.19 4.48 -5.77
N ILE A 285 -25.82 3.44 -6.31
CA ILE A 285 -27.18 3.48 -6.86
C ILE A 285 -28.08 2.58 -6.03
N ASP A 286 -29.22 3.08 -5.57
CA ASP A 286 -30.17 2.29 -4.78
C ASP A 286 -31.01 1.34 -5.65
N GLY A 287 -31.84 0.52 -4.99
CA GLY A 287 -32.73 -0.42 -5.68
C GLY A 287 -33.80 0.20 -6.60
N ASP A 288 -34.01 1.52 -6.55
CA ASP A 288 -34.90 2.25 -7.47
C ASP A 288 -34.13 2.89 -8.63
N GLY A 289 -32.82 2.64 -8.75
CA GLY A 289 -31.98 3.25 -9.77
C GLY A 289 -31.62 4.70 -9.48
N LYS A 290 -31.79 5.18 -8.24
CA LYS A 290 -31.47 6.56 -7.85
C LYS A 290 -30.09 6.67 -7.23
N PHE A 291 -29.49 7.84 -7.37
CA PHE A 291 -28.21 8.15 -6.75
C PHE A 291 -28.33 8.21 -5.22
N ALA A 292 -27.67 7.29 -4.53
CA ALA A 292 -27.66 7.17 -3.09
C ALA A 292 -26.49 7.94 -2.44
N GLY A 293 -25.38 8.09 -3.16
CA GLY A 293 -24.19 8.76 -2.65
C GLY A 293 -22.90 8.39 -3.37
N VAL A 294 -21.77 8.81 -2.80
CA VAL A 294 -20.43 8.53 -3.31
C VAL A 294 -19.73 7.54 -2.39
N ALA A 295 -19.28 6.41 -2.94
CA ALA A 295 -18.50 5.42 -2.22
C ALA A 295 -17.03 5.85 -2.15
N LEU A 296 -16.50 6.01 -0.93
CA LEU A 296 -15.11 6.36 -0.67
C LEU A 296 -14.41 5.23 0.08
N LEU A 297 -13.23 4.84 -0.40
CA LEU A 297 -12.32 3.95 0.30
C LEU A 297 -11.44 4.79 1.22
N LYS A 298 -11.60 4.60 2.52
CA LYS A 298 -10.72 5.22 3.51
C LYS A 298 -9.45 4.38 3.66
N PRO A 299 -8.27 5.02 3.75
CA PRO A 299 -7.07 4.33 4.19
C PRO A 299 -7.36 3.66 5.53
N ALA A 300 -7.00 2.39 5.63
CA ALA A 300 -7.02 1.66 6.89
C ALA A 300 -6.20 2.43 7.96
N MET A 301 -6.87 3.16 8.85
CA MET A 301 -6.23 3.74 10.02
C MET A 301 -6.02 2.63 11.06
N VAL A 302 -4.76 2.30 11.36
CA VAL A 302 -4.44 1.34 12.42
C VAL A 302 -4.57 2.03 13.77
N ALA A 303 -5.81 2.23 14.21
CA ALA A 303 -6.12 2.60 15.59
C ALA A 303 -6.66 1.35 16.31
N GLY A 304 -5.76 0.45 16.71
CA GLY A 304 -6.11 -0.77 17.44
C GLY A 304 -4.89 -1.68 17.67
N PRO A 305 -4.97 -2.63 18.63
CA PRO A 305 -3.90 -3.60 18.86
C PRO A 305 -3.60 -4.42 17.59
N ALA A 306 -2.32 -4.74 17.39
CA ALA A 306 -1.72 -5.24 16.15
C ALA A 306 -2.19 -6.62 15.64
N THR A 307 -3.32 -7.14 16.12
CA THR A 307 -3.94 -8.40 15.71
C THR A 307 -5.06 -8.25 14.67
N ALA A 308 -5.50 -7.02 14.38
CA ALA A 308 -6.45 -6.78 13.30
C ALA A 308 -5.70 -6.36 12.03
N VAL A 309 -5.81 -7.17 10.97
CA VAL A 309 -5.58 -6.65 9.60
C VAL A 309 -6.62 -5.56 9.40
N PRO A 310 -6.25 -4.29 9.22
CA PRO A 310 -7.27 -3.28 9.03
C PRO A 310 -7.91 -3.55 7.67
N ALA A 311 -9.16 -4.01 7.67
CA ALA A 311 -9.94 -4.12 6.44
C ALA A 311 -9.99 -2.72 5.82
N SER A 312 -9.91 -2.63 4.48
CA SER A 312 -10.24 -1.40 3.77
C SER A 312 -11.61 -0.94 4.27
N GLN A 313 -11.69 0.22 4.89
CA GLN A 313 -12.97 0.76 5.33
C GLN A 313 -13.56 1.51 4.15
N ALA A 314 -14.78 1.17 3.78
CA ALA A 314 -15.53 1.93 2.81
C ALA A 314 -16.61 2.72 3.55
N VAL A 315 -16.75 3.98 3.20
CA VAL A 315 -17.85 4.83 3.66
C VAL A 315 -18.61 5.34 2.45
N MET A 316 -19.84 5.74 2.67
CA MET A 316 -20.67 6.40 1.70
C MET A 316 -20.96 7.82 2.16
N VAL A 317 -20.57 8.78 1.34
CA VAL A 317 -20.99 10.19 1.46
C VAL A 317 -22.38 10.32 0.88
N SER A 318 -23.30 10.94 1.61
CA SER A 318 -24.70 11.03 1.20
C SER A 318 -24.91 11.81 -0.11
N ALA A 319 -25.98 11.48 -0.83
CA ALA A 319 -26.40 12.24 -2.02
C ALA A 319 -26.72 13.72 -1.72
N GLU A 320 -27.14 14.05 -0.50
CA GLU A 320 -27.36 15.44 -0.06
C GLU A 320 -26.04 16.19 0.07
N THR A 321 -25.09 15.65 0.84
CA THR A 321 -23.74 16.20 1.00
C THR A 321 -23.05 16.43 -0.34
N ALA A 322 -23.12 15.45 -1.27
CA ALA A 322 -22.54 15.59 -2.60
C ALA A 322 -23.16 16.75 -3.40
N ARG A 323 -24.47 16.93 -3.33
CA ARG A 323 -25.17 18.02 -4.03
C ARG A 323 -24.89 19.38 -3.42
N ASP A 324 -24.84 19.45 -2.10
CA ASP A 324 -24.52 20.68 -1.39
C ASP A 324 -23.09 21.14 -1.70
N PHE A 325 -22.14 20.19 -1.77
CA PHE A 325 -20.77 20.47 -2.21
C PHE A 325 -20.73 21.04 -3.64
N LEU A 326 -21.47 20.46 -4.59
CA LEU A 326 -21.53 20.97 -5.97
C LEU A 326 -22.15 22.37 -6.03
N LYS A 327 -23.27 22.58 -5.33
CA LYS A 327 -23.97 23.87 -5.27
C LYS A 327 -23.10 24.96 -4.64
N ALA A 328 -22.38 24.65 -3.57
CA ALA A 328 -21.47 25.57 -2.90
C ALA A 328 -20.32 26.04 -3.81
N ASN A 329 -19.96 25.24 -4.82
CA ASN A 329 -18.92 25.54 -5.79
C ASN A 329 -19.47 26.00 -7.16
N GLY A 330 -20.74 26.40 -7.22
CA GLY A 330 -21.36 26.97 -8.42
C GLY A 330 -21.62 25.96 -9.54
N VAL A 331 -21.51 24.66 -9.27
CA VAL A 331 -21.79 23.61 -10.26
C VAL A 331 -23.27 23.26 -10.22
N THR A 332 -23.94 23.49 -11.35
CA THR A 332 -25.33 23.03 -11.55
C THR A 332 -25.27 21.64 -12.16
N ALA A 333 -25.42 20.60 -11.34
CA ALA A 333 -25.51 19.23 -11.85
C ALA A 333 -26.71 19.12 -12.80
N ASN A 334 -26.44 18.85 -14.08
CA ASN A 334 -27.44 18.81 -15.15
C ASN A 334 -27.65 17.41 -15.74
N GLY A 335 -27.12 16.39 -15.06
CA GLY A 335 -27.28 15.00 -15.45
C GLY A 335 -28.73 14.55 -15.44
N SER A 336 -29.13 13.92 -16.54
CA SER A 336 -30.43 13.24 -16.70
C SER A 336 -30.26 11.73 -16.89
N SER A 337 -29.03 11.24 -17.01
CA SER A 337 -28.74 9.83 -17.21
C SER A 337 -29.02 9.02 -15.95
N THR A 338 -29.74 7.91 -16.09
CA THR A 338 -29.84 6.85 -15.08
C THR A 338 -28.82 5.73 -15.33
N ASP A 339 -28.12 5.76 -16.46
CA ASP A 339 -27.03 4.82 -16.76
C ASP A 339 -25.74 5.29 -16.07
N ALA A 340 -25.57 4.83 -14.83
CA ALA A 340 -24.37 5.10 -14.03
C ALA A 340 -23.09 4.55 -14.66
N LYS A 341 -23.16 3.47 -15.46
CA LYS A 341 -21.96 2.91 -16.09
C LYS A 341 -21.38 3.83 -17.15
N ALA A 342 -22.24 4.59 -17.82
CA ALA A 342 -21.83 5.55 -18.83
C ALA A 342 -21.38 6.90 -18.25
N ALA A 343 -21.71 7.17 -16.98
CA ALA A 343 -21.38 8.42 -16.29
C ALA A 343 -20.10 8.34 -15.45
N VAL A 344 -19.50 7.16 -15.31
CA VAL A 344 -18.24 6.99 -14.56
C VAL A 344 -17.03 7.04 -15.47
N VAL A 345 -15.97 7.67 -14.97
CA VAL A 345 -14.69 7.81 -15.66
C VAL A 345 -13.53 7.42 -14.75
N ARG A 346 -12.42 6.95 -15.32
CA ARG A 346 -11.22 6.62 -14.54
C ARG A 346 -10.44 7.89 -14.26
N VAL A 347 -10.25 8.18 -12.97
CA VAL A 347 -9.39 9.24 -12.47
C VAL A 347 -7.99 8.67 -12.26
N ILE A 348 -6.98 9.33 -12.81
CA ILE A 348 -5.57 8.95 -12.72
C ILE A 348 -4.81 10.08 -12.06
N CYS A 349 -4.29 9.83 -10.87
CA CYS A 349 -3.40 10.73 -10.16
C CYS A 349 -1.95 10.32 -10.40
N VAL A 350 -1.13 11.23 -10.90
CA VAL A 350 0.32 11.02 -11.03
C VAL A 350 1.06 11.82 -9.97
N ARG A 351 1.96 11.18 -9.24
CA ARG A 351 2.82 11.76 -8.19
C ARG A 351 4.30 11.57 -8.56
N LYS A 352 5.18 12.35 -7.92
CA LYS A 352 6.65 12.19 -8.06
C LYS A 352 7.17 11.03 -7.23
#